data_AF-A0A2D5S9W6-F1
#
_entry.id   AF-A0A2D5S9W6-F1
#
_cell.length_a   1.000
_cell.length_b   1.000
_cell.length_c   1.000
_cell.angle_alpha   90.00
_cell.angle_beta   90.00
_cell.angle_gamma   90.00
#
_symmetry.space_group_name_H-M   'P 1'
#
loop_
_entity.id
_entity.type
_entity.pdbx_description
1 polymer ?
#
loop_
_entity_poly.entity_id
_entity_poly.type
_entity_poly.pdbx_seq_one_letter_code
_entity_poly.pdbx_strand_id
1 'polypeptide(L)'
;MLEQAAQNTEEFVWTAQIPNADALGRHRMAAMDGFLADYEAGRYEGRYVAANLSALPFSDFAFDLALCSHFLFLYSEQLSGQFHVESLRNLMRVATEARIFPLLELGGKPSRHVDEVTMTLRDDGSELTSKR
;
A
#
# COMPACT_ATOMS: atom_id res chain seq x y z
N MET A 1 -1.26 5.78 19.74
CA MET A 1 -1.69 5.02 18.54
C MET A 1 -2.89 4.12 18.82
N LEU A 2 -2.86 3.26 19.86
CA LEU A 2 -4.05 2.45 20.24
C LEU A 2 -5.18 3.27 20.85
N GLU A 3 -4.84 4.28 21.68
CA GLU A 3 -5.82 5.24 22.21
C GLU A 3 -6.54 6.03 21.11
N GLN A 4 -5.81 6.44 20.06
CA GLN A 4 -6.43 7.09 18.90
C GLN A 4 -7.31 6.13 18.09
N ALA A 5 -6.91 4.87 17.93
CA ALA A 5 -7.75 3.86 17.27
C ALA A 5 -9.03 3.54 18.07
N ALA A 6 -8.96 3.60 19.40
CA ALA A 6 -10.11 3.45 20.28
C ALA A 6 -11.01 4.70 20.31
N GLN A 7 -10.45 5.89 20.07
CA GLN A 7 -11.20 7.16 20.00
C GLN A 7 -11.82 7.39 18.61
N ASN A 8 -11.24 6.80 17.56
CA ASN A 8 -11.70 6.92 16.17
C ASN A 8 -12.19 5.57 15.64
N THR A 9 -12.97 4.81 16.41
CA THR A 9 -13.43 3.47 16.01
C THR A 9 -14.14 3.43 14.66
N GLU A 10 -14.80 4.52 14.27
CA GLU A 10 -15.50 4.68 12.98
C GLU A 10 -14.55 4.69 11.77
N GLU A 11 -13.26 4.97 11.97
CA GLU A 11 -12.24 5.03 10.92
C GLU A 11 -11.55 3.67 10.66
N PHE A 12 -11.93 2.64 11.42
CA PHE A 12 -11.32 1.31 11.36
C PHE A 12 -12.35 0.24 10.95
N VAL A 13 -11.91 -0.71 10.14
CA VAL A 13 -12.71 -1.90 9.78
C VAL A 13 -12.51 -2.97 10.85
N TRP A 14 -13.53 -3.19 11.66
CA TRP A 14 -13.55 -4.25 12.67
C TRP A 14 -14.04 -5.56 12.07
N THR A 15 -13.26 -6.61 12.21
CA THR A 15 -13.56 -7.95 11.69
C THR A 15 -13.59 -8.97 12.81
N ALA A 16 -14.03 -10.20 12.53
CA ALA A 16 -13.95 -11.29 13.50
C ALA A 16 -12.49 -11.53 13.97
N GLN A 17 -11.51 -11.27 13.10
CA GLN A 17 -10.08 -11.43 13.40
C GLN A 17 -9.49 -10.21 14.14
N ILE A 18 -10.07 -9.02 13.95
CA ILE A 18 -9.67 -7.78 14.63
C ILE A 18 -10.94 -7.13 15.21
N PRO A 19 -11.47 -7.63 16.35
CA PRO A 19 -12.75 -7.17 16.88
C PRO A 19 -12.65 -5.85 17.67
N ASN A 20 -11.45 -5.44 18.07
CA ASN A 20 -11.23 -4.26 18.91
C ASN A 20 -9.79 -3.73 18.81
N ALA A 21 -9.57 -2.54 19.38
CA ALA A 21 -8.27 -1.86 19.37
C ALA A 21 -7.15 -2.71 19.98
N ASP A 22 -7.40 -3.45 21.05
CA ASP A 22 -6.38 -4.32 21.66
C ASP A 22 -5.96 -5.46 20.73
N ALA A 23 -6.93 -6.08 20.04
CA ALA A 23 -6.64 -7.08 19.02
C ALA A 23 -5.84 -6.49 17.85
N LEU A 24 -6.20 -5.29 17.40
CA LEU A 24 -5.43 -4.56 16.38
C LEU A 24 -3.99 -4.30 16.84
N GLY A 25 -3.81 -3.91 18.11
CA GLY A 25 -2.50 -3.72 18.71
C GLY A 25 -1.67 -5.00 18.71
N ARG A 26 -2.24 -6.11 19.14
CA ARG A 26 -1.55 -7.42 19.11
C ARG A 26 -1.16 -7.83 17.70
N HIS A 27 -2.05 -7.66 16.71
CA HIS A 27 -1.74 -7.96 15.30
C HIS A 27 -0.60 -7.10 14.75
N ARG A 28 -0.62 -5.79 15.04
CA ARG A 28 0.45 -4.87 14.63
C ARG A 28 1.80 -5.23 15.27
N MET A 29 1.79 -5.55 16.56
CA MET A 29 3.01 -5.97 17.27
C MET A 29 3.55 -7.28 16.69
N ALA A 30 2.70 -8.29 16.47
CA ALA A 30 3.14 -9.56 15.89
C ALA A 30 3.74 -9.39 14.49
N ALA A 31 3.16 -8.53 13.64
CA ALA A 31 3.73 -8.22 12.33
C ALA A 31 5.08 -7.50 12.43
N MET A 32 5.21 -6.56 13.37
CA MET A 32 6.46 -5.85 13.63
C MET A 32 7.55 -6.81 14.14
N ASP A 33 7.23 -7.69 15.07
CA ASP A 33 8.16 -8.69 15.61
C ASP A 33 8.62 -9.65 14.50
N GLY A 34 7.70 -10.09 13.63
CA GLY A 34 8.05 -10.89 12.46
C GLY A 34 8.99 -10.17 11.49
N PHE A 35 8.72 -8.89 11.20
CA PHE A 35 9.62 -8.06 10.39
C PHE A 35 11.01 -7.92 11.04
N LEU A 36 11.08 -7.58 12.33
CA LEU A 36 12.35 -7.36 13.03
C LEU A 36 13.19 -8.62 13.12
N ALA A 37 12.55 -9.79 13.34
CA ALA A 37 13.23 -11.07 13.36
C ALA A 37 13.85 -11.45 12.01
N ASP A 38 13.27 -10.98 10.91
CA ASP A 38 13.67 -11.31 9.54
C ASP A 38 14.60 -10.26 8.89
N TYR A 39 14.50 -9.00 9.32
CA TYR A 39 15.07 -7.86 8.61
C TYR A 39 16.57 -7.94 8.38
N GLU A 40 17.36 -8.27 9.40
CA GLU A 40 18.82 -8.25 9.29
C GLU A 40 19.34 -9.34 8.33
N ALA A 41 18.88 -10.57 8.49
CA ALA A 41 19.22 -11.68 7.60
C ALA A 41 18.69 -11.44 6.18
N GLY A 42 17.41 -11.03 6.06
CA GLY A 42 16.80 -10.75 4.76
C GLY A 42 17.48 -9.60 4.03
N ARG A 43 18.01 -8.61 4.74
CA ARG A 43 18.78 -7.52 4.14
C ARG A 43 20.09 -8.06 3.55
N TYR A 44 20.79 -8.92 4.28
CA TYR A 44 22.02 -9.55 3.78
C TYR A 44 21.75 -10.45 2.56
N GLU A 45 20.60 -11.14 2.55
CA GLU A 45 20.13 -11.97 1.42
C GLU A 45 19.56 -11.15 0.24
N GLY A 46 19.46 -9.83 0.37
CA GLY A 46 18.94 -8.95 -0.70
C GLY A 46 17.41 -8.87 -0.80
N ARG A 47 16.66 -9.38 0.19
CA ARG A 47 15.18 -9.31 0.22
C ARG A 47 14.66 -7.91 0.52
N TYR A 48 15.44 -7.08 1.24
CA TYR A 48 15.10 -5.68 1.52
C TYR A 48 15.97 -4.73 0.70
N VAL A 49 15.38 -4.12 -0.32
CA VAL A 49 16.08 -3.23 -1.26
C VAL A 49 15.65 -1.78 -1.01
N ALA A 50 16.63 -0.88 -0.83
CA ALA A 50 16.37 0.55 -0.83
C ALA A 50 16.06 1.01 -2.26
N ALA A 51 14.82 1.44 -2.51
CA ALA A 51 14.36 1.77 -3.85
C ALA A 51 13.40 2.97 -3.84
N ASN A 52 13.24 3.58 -5.01
CA ASN A 52 12.22 4.57 -5.29
C ASN A 52 11.09 3.92 -6.10
N LEU A 53 9.84 4.15 -5.72
CA LEU A 53 8.69 3.52 -6.36
C LEU A 53 8.51 3.92 -7.84
N SER A 54 8.89 5.15 -8.20
CA SER A 54 8.91 5.61 -9.60
C SER A 54 10.08 5.07 -10.43
N ALA A 55 11.00 4.31 -9.82
CA ALA A 55 12.18 3.75 -10.48
C ALA A 55 12.67 2.47 -9.76
N LEU A 56 11.86 1.42 -9.81
CA LEU A 56 12.17 0.16 -9.14
C LEU A 56 13.34 -0.58 -9.81
N PRO A 57 14.37 -1.03 -9.06
CA PRO A 57 15.57 -1.67 -9.60
C PRO A 57 15.35 -3.17 -9.91
N PHE A 58 14.19 -3.51 -10.46
CA PHE A 58 13.84 -4.88 -10.83
C PHE A 58 13.54 -4.95 -12.33
N SER A 59 13.81 -6.12 -12.92
CA SER A 59 13.44 -6.40 -14.30
C SER A 59 11.91 -6.43 -14.45
N ASP A 60 11.47 -6.31 -15.69
CA ASP A 60 10.06 -6.46 -16.02
C ASP A 60 9.59 -7.87 -15.65
N PHE A 61 8.36 -7.98 -15.13
CA PHE A 61 7.73 -9.24 -14.71
C PHE A 61 8.57 -10.07 -13.72
N ALA A 62 9.39 -9.42 -12.90
CA ALA A 62 10.19 -10.07 -11.85
C ALA A 62 9.34 -10.73 -10.76
N PHE A 63 8.09 -10.28 -10.59
CA PHE A 63 7.19 -10.75 -9.54
C PHE A 63 5.81 -11.11 -10.10
N ASP A 64 5.11 -12.02 -9.43
CA ASP A 64 3.71 -12.28 -9.74
C ASP A 64 2.79 -11.17 -9.17
N LEU A 65 3.14 -10.64 -8.00
CA LEU A 65 2.31 -9.71 -7.23
C LEU A 65 3.15 -8.64 -6.54
N ALA A 66 2.77 -7.37 -6.73
CA ALA A 66 3.27 -6.24 -5.97
C ALA A 66 2.17 -5.66 -5.05
N LEU A 67 2.51 -5.38 -3.81
CA LEU A 67 1.61 -4.81 -2.80
C LEU A 67 2.10 -3.43 -2.39
N CYS A 68 1.24 -2.42 -2.48
CA CYS A 68 1.52 -1.10 -1.93
C CYS A 68 0.47 -0.75 -0.88
N SER A 69 0.88 -0.76 0.38
CA SER A 69 0.02 -0.53 1.54
C SER A 69 0.36 0.79 2.23
N HIS A 70 -0.67 1.60 2.56
CA HIS A 70 -0.58 2.82 3.38
C HIS A 70 0.51 3.82 2.95
N PHE A 71 0.69 4.00 1.64
CA PHE A 71 1.62 4.98 1.08
C PHE A 71 0.91 5.90 0.07
N LEU A 72 0.81 5.51 -1.20
CA LEU A 72 0.31 6.31 -2.32
C LEU A 72 -0.90 7.22 -1.98
N PHE A 73 -2.12 6.69 -2.11
CA PHE A 73 -3.33 7.51 -1.97
C PHE A 73 -3.54 8.05 -0.55
N LEU A 74 -2.92 7.44 0.46
CA LEU A 74 -2.95 7.96 1.83
C LEU A 74 -2.34 9.36 1.91
N TYR A 75 -1.23 9.60 1.21
CA TYR A 75 -0.50 10.86 1.17
C TYR A 75 -0.81 11.70 -0.08
N SER A 76 -2.07 11.76 -0.49
CA SER A 76 -2.50 12.46 -1.70
C SER A 76 -2.29 13.98 -1.68
N GLU A 77 -2.17 14.58 -0.50
CA GLU A 77 -1.84 16.01 -0.39
C GLU A 77 -0.37 16.26 -0.73
N GLN A 78 0.51 15.31 -0.39
CA GLN A 78 1.96 15.41 -0.56
C GLN A 78 2.44 14.86 -1.91
N LEU A 79 1.77 13.83 -2.42
CA LEU A 79 2.13 13.13 -3.65
C LEU A 79 1.20 13.56 -4.80
N SER A 80 1.79 14.02 -5.91
CA SER A 80 1.03 14.48 -7.08
C SER A 80 0.34 13.32 -7.82
N GLY A 81 -0.71 13.61 -8.60
CA GLY A 81 -1.35 12.61 -9.47
C GLY A 81 -0.35 11.95 -10.43
N GLN A 82 0.57 12.72 -11.00
CA GLN A 82 1.66 12.19 -11.84
C GLN A 82 2.54 11.17 -11.11
N PHE A 83 2.92 11.46 -9.85
CA PHE A 83 3.73 10.52 -9.06
C PHE A 83 2.99 9.19 -8.85
N HIS A 84 1.67 9.24 -8.62
CA HIS A 84 0.85 8.03 -8.49
C HIS A 84 0.85 7.21 -9.78
N VAL A 85 0.62 7.85 -10.94
CA VAL A 85 0.63 7.18 -12.24
C VAL A 85 1.99 6.51 -12.50
N GLU A 86 3.09 7.24 -12.31
CA GLU A 86 4.45 6.71 -12.53
C GLU A 86 4.79 5.55 -11.58
N SER A 87 4.38 5.66 -10.32
CA SER A 87 4.57 4.61 -9.32
C SER A 87 3.78 3.34 -9.67
N LEU A 88 2.52 3.49 -10.08
CA LEU A 88 1.67 2.35 -10.44
C LEU A 88 2.13 1.67 -11.73
N ARG A 89 2.55 2.45 -12.73
CA ARG A 89 3.18 1.90 -13.94
C ARG A 89 4.43 1.11 -13.60
N ASN A 90 5.27 1.60 -12.69
CA ASN A 90 6.46 0.85 -12.26
C ASN A 90 6.13 -0.43 -11.51
N LEU A 91 5.11 -0.41 -10.64
CA LEU A 91 4.64 -1.62 -9.96
C LEU A 91 4.11 -2.66 -10.97
N MET A 92 3.30 -2.24 -11.93
CA MET A 92 2.77 -3.12 -13.01
C MET A 92 3.85 -3.54 -14.03
N ARG A 93 4.95 -2.79 -14.13
CA ARG A 93 6.10 -3.19 -14.95
C ARG A 93 6.83 -4.36 -14.32
N VAL A 94 7.11 -4.28 -13.01
CA VAL A 94 7.88 -5.32 -12.31
C VAL A 94 7.02 -6.50 -11.87
N ALA A 95 5.70 -6.36 -11.83
CA ALA A 95 4.80 -7.41 -11.38
C ALA A 95 3.56 -7.59 -12.28
N THR A 96 3.10 -8.84 -12.43
CA THR A 96 1.90 -9.17 -13.20
C THR A 96 0.63 -8.57 -12.60
N GLU A 97 0.54 -8.49 -11.28
CA GLU A 97 -0.57 -7.87 -10.56
C GLU A 97 -0.05 -6.84 -9.55
N ALA A 98 -0.70 -5.67 -9.45
CA ALA A 98 -0.43 -4.70 -8.40
C ALA A 98 -1.70 -4.43 -7.57
N ARG A 99 -1.62 -4.59 -6.25
CA ARG A 99 -2.73 -4.28 -5.32
C ARG A 99 -2.39 -3.09 -4.43
N ILE A 100 -3.27 -2.11 -4.44
CA ILE A 100 -3.05 -0.82 -3.79
C ILE A 100 -4.11 -0.62 -2.72
N PHE A 101 -3.66 -0.32 -1.52
CA PHE A 101 -4.53 -0.02 -0.39
C PHE A 101 -3.89 1.05 0.51
N PRO A 102 -4.66 1.97 1.10
CA PRO A 102 -6.05 2.28 0.78
C PRO A 102 -6.18 3.10 -0.51
N LEU A 103 -7.40 3.30 -1.01
CA LEU A 103 -7.74 4.33 -2.02
C LEU A 103 -8.27 5.62 -1.37
N LEU A 104 -8.05 5.78 -0.06
CA LEU A 104 -8.46 6.92 0.75
C LEU A 104 -7.24 7.79 1.06
N GLU A 105 -7.42 9.10 1.14
CA GLU A 105 -6.43 10.00 1.73
C GLU A 105 -6.65 10.15 3.25
N LEU A 106 -5.69 10.79 3.93
CA LEU A 106 -5.83 11.12 5.35
C LEU A 106 -7.17 11.83 5.63
N GLY A 107 -7.86 11.40 6.69
CA GLY A 107 -9.23 11.83 7.00
C GLY A 107 -10.32 10.93 6.42
N GLY A 108 -9.98 9.77 5.84
CA GLY A 108 -10.94 8.71 5.50
C GLY A 108 -11.80 8.98 4.27
N LYS A 109 -11.49 10.03 3.52
CA LYS A 109 -12.19 10.38 2.27
C LYS A 109 -11.47 9.78 1.06
N PRO A 110 -12.19 9.45 -0.04
CA PRO A 110 -11.57 9.02 -1.28
C PRO A 110 -10.46 9.98 -1.70
N SER A 111 -9.31 9.45 -2.10
CA SER A 111 -8.23 10.29 -2.56
C SER A 111 -8.63 11.07 -3.82
N ARG A 112 -8.27 12.36 -3.83
CA ARG A 112 -8.47 13.27 -4.98
C ARG A 112 -7.85 12.79 -6.29
N HIS A 113 -6.89 11.87 -6.25
CA HIS A 113 -6.17 11.39 -7.43
C HIS A 113 -6.73 10.08 -7.98
N VAL A 114 -7.63 9.38 -7.26
CA VAL A 114 -8.09 8.04 -7.66
C VAL A 114 -8.73 8.06 -9.03
N ASP A 115 -9.64 9.00 -9.30
CA ASP A 115 -10.35 9.04 -10.57
C ASP A 115 -9.41 9.36 -11.74
N GLU A 116 -8.57 10.38 -11.62
CA GLU A 116 -7.60 10.77 -12.65
C GLU A 116 -6.59 9.65 -12.95
N VAL A 117 -6.05 9.03 -11.89
CA VAL A 117 -5.06 7.96 -12.01
C VAL A 117 -5.69 6.72 -12.64
N THR A 118 -6.88 6.30 -12.19
CA THR A 118 -7.55 5.13 -12.76
C THR A 118 -7.98 5.33 -14.20
N MET A 119 -8.38 6.55 -14.58
CA MET A 119 -8.66 6.89 -15.98
C MET A 119 -7.39 6.76 -16.83
N THR A 120 -6.29 7.36 -16.38
CA THR A 120 -5.01 7.31 -17.10
C THR A 120 -4.50 5.88 -17.28
N LEU A 121 -4.57 5.05 -16.23
CA LEU A 121 -4.13 3.65 -16.33
C LEU A 121 -5.03 2.80 -17.25
N ARG A 122 -6.34 3.10 -17.34
CA ARG A 122 -7.24 2.45 -18.31
C ARG A 122 -6.89 2.85 -19.73
N ASP A 123 -6.57 4.12 -19.97
CA ASP A 123 -6.16 4.61 -21.29
C ASP A 123 -4.84 3.96 -21.76
N ASP A 124 -3.96 3.60 -20.81
CA ASP A 124 -2.77 2.79 -21.08
C ASP A 124 -3.08 1.30 -21.37
N GLY A 125 -4.34 0.87 -21.24
CA GLY A 125 -4.78 -0.51 -21.46
C GLY A 125 -4.75 -1.40 -20.21
N SER A 126 -4.61 -0.84 -19.01
CA SER A 126 -4.57 -1.62 -17.77
C SER A 126 -5.97 -2.10 -17.35
N GLU A 127 -6.07 -3.35 -16.92
CA GLU A 127 -7.28 -3.88 -16.30
C GLU A 127 -7.37 -3.45 -14.83
N LEU A 128 -8.49 -2.83 -14.43
CA LEU A 128 -8.68 -2.32 -13.07
C LEU A 128 -9.91 -2.96 -12.42
N THR A 129 -9.70 -3.58 -11.25
CA THR A 129 -10.76 -4.09 -10.39
C THR A 129 -10.68 -3.40 -9.02
N SER A 130 -11.82 -2.97 -8.49
CA SER A 130 -11.93 -2.42 -7.13
C SER A 130 -12.82 -3.32 -6.27
N LYS A 131 -12.41 -3.53 -5.02
CA LYS A 131 -13.20 -4.22 -3.99
C LYS A 131 -13.37 -3.25 -2.83
N ARG A 132 -14.60 -3.12 -2.33
CA ARG A 132 -14.91 -2.43 -1.08
C ARG A 132 -14.61 -3.32 0.11
#